data_AF-A0A7S3N6Q2-F1
#
_entry.id   AF-A0A7S3N6Q2-F1
#
_cell.length_a   1.000
_cell.length_b   1.000
_cell.length_c   1.000
_cell.angle_alpha   90.00
_cell.angle_beta   90.00
_cell.angle_gamma   90.00
#
_symmetry.space_group_name_H-M   'P 1'
#
loop_
_entity.id
_entity.type
_entity.pdbx_description
1 polymer ?
#
loop_
_entity_poly.entity_id
_entity_poly.type
_entity_poly.pdbx_seq_one_letter_code
_entity_poly.pdbx_strand_id
1 'polypeptide(L)'
;VGPGGVTTYTHDNPAFRIYDIDYETGYPVKAYKYFFNITKANLENPQWEFAYELTQEYGLEDLSPASFKKLTQRFLTEEGLATKYKQNAESKSPHGMSINCSSKACKHSVFCVTTNLIKFEMKDC
;
A
#
# COMPACT_ATOMS: atom_id res chain seq x y z
N VAL A 1 0.03 5.03 1.42
CA VAL A 1 -0.62 3.75 1.80
C VAL A 1 -0.41 3.54 3.29
N GLY A 2 -1.48 3.49 4.07
CA GLY A 2 -1.40 3.24 5.51
C GLY A 2 -1.00 1.78 5.83
N PRO A 3 -0.66 1.49 7.08
CA PRO A 3 -0.38 0.12 7.53
C PRO A 3 -1.60 -0.83 7.45
N GLY A 4 -2.79 -0.28 7.16
CA GLY A 4 -4.07 -0.93 7.43
C GLY A 4 -4.53 -0.62 8.85
N GLY A 5 -5.85 -0.61 9.07
CA GLY A 5 -6.43 -0.54 10.40
C GLY A 5 -6.88 -1.93 10.84
N VAL A 6 -6.85 -2.21 12.15
CA VAL A 6 -7.48 -3.43 12.69
C VAL A 6 -9.02 -3.29 12.73
N THR A 7 -9.52 -2.07 12.58
CA THR A 7 -10.94 -1.79 12.37
C THR A 7 -11.34 -1.99 10.91
N THR A 8 -12.60 -2.37 10.70
CA THR A 8 -13.21 -2.44 9.38
C THR A 8 -13.65 -1.09 8.84
N TYR A 9 -13.57 -0.02 9.64
CA TYR A 9 -14.13 1.27 9.27
C TYR A 9 -13.38 1.91 8.06
N THR A 10 -14.06 2.29 6.97
CA THR A 10 -15.51 2.09 6.73
C THR A 10 -15.85 0.76 6.06
N HIS A 11 -15.00 0.20 5.18
CA HIS A 11 -15.30 -1.06 4.47
C HIS A 11 -14.06 -1.91 4.14
N ASP A 12 -13.00 -1.77 4.93
CA ASP A 12 -11.75 -2.51 4.70
C ASP A 12 -11.68 -3.81 5.50
N ASN A 13 -10.90 -4.76 4.98
CA ASN A 13 -10.46 -5.87 5.80
C ASN A 13 -9.48 -5.36 6.87
N PRO A 14 -9.58 -5.85 8.12
CA PRO A 14 -8.59 -5.59 9.15
C PRO A 14 -7.20 -5.96 8.63
N ALA A 15 -6.23 -5.13 8.91
CA ALA A 15 -4.86 -5.33 8.49
C ALA A 15 -3.89 -4.72 9.48
N PHE A 16 -2.71 -5.31 9.53
CA PHE A 16 -1.57 -4.77 10.26
C PHE A 16 -0.29 -4.97 9.43
N ARG A 17 0.78 -4.30 9.86
CA ARG A 17 2.09 -4.41 9.24
C ARG A 17 3.16 -4.70 10.29
N ILE A 18 4.08 -5.58 9.93
CA ILE A 18 5.29 -5.88 10.71
C ILE A 18 6.47 -5.24 9.98
N TYR A 19 7.36 -4.59 10.73
CA TYR A 19 8.59 -4.03 10.19
C TYR A 19 9.79 -4.74 10.82
N ASP A 20 10.72 -5.18 9.98
CA ASP A 20 12.06 -5.56 10.43
C ASP A 20 12.90 -4.29 10.48
N ILE A 21 13.55 -4.04 11.62
CA ILE A 21 14.38 -2.86 11.85
C ILE A 21 15.83 -3.31 11.98
N ASP A 22 16.73 -2.65 11.26
CA ASP A 22 18.16 -2.81 11.45
C ASP A 22 18.58 -2.27 12.82
N TYR A 23 19.25 -3.09 13.62
CA TYR A 23 19.56 -2.76 15.01
C TYR A 23 20.55 -1.59 15.14
N GLU A 24 21.53 -1.51 14.24
CA GLU A 24 22.61 -0.52 14.30
C GLU A 24 22.14 0.86 13.85
N THR A 25 21.38 0.91 12.76
CA THR A 25 20.92 2.17 12.14
C THR A 25 19.54 2.61 12.62
N GLY A 26 18.74 1.69 13.16
CA GLY A 26 17.34 1.92 13.51
C GLY A 26 16.41 2.06 12.30
N TYR A 27 16.88 1.77 11.09
CA TYR A 27 16.10 1.93 9.86
C TYR A 27 15.30 0.67 9.51
N PRO A 28 14.09 0.82 8.95
CA PRO A 28 13.32 -0.32 8.48
C PRO A 28 13.99 -0.94 7.26
N VAL A 29 14.15 -2.27 7.28
CA VAL A 29 14.75 -3.04 6.17
C VAL A 29 13.74 -3.87 5.42
N LYS A 30 12.67 -4.32 6.09
CA LYS A 30 11.55 -5.06 5.45
C LYS A 30 10.23 -4.66 6.06
N ALA A 31 9.16 -4.81 5.27
CA ALA A 31 7.81 -4.51 5.71
C ALA A 31 6.83 -5.55 5.18
N TYR A 32 6.14 -6.26 6.08
CA TYR A 32 5.20 -7.31 5.75
C TYR A 32 3.79 -6.86 6.08
N LYS A 33 2.87 -6.93 5.12
CA LYS A 33 1.45 -6.66 5.38
C LYS A 33 0.71 -7.98 5.59
N TYR A 34 -0.11 -8.02 6.63
CA TYR A 34 -1.10 -9.08 6.86
C TYR A 34 -2.48 -8.46 6.82
N PHE A 35 -3.47 -9.25 6.40
CA PHE A 35 -4.86 -8.85 6.36
C PHE A 35 -5.74 -10.00 6.84
N PHE A 36 -6.95 -9.66 7.26
CA PHE A 36 -7.92 -10.60 7.76
C PHE A 36 -9.10 -10.62 6.80
N ASN A 37 -9.25 -11.72 6.05
CA ASN A 37 -10.34 -11.86 5.09
C ASN A 37 -11.64 -12.15 5.83
N ILE A 38 -12.44 -11.11 6.10
CA ILE A 38 -13.68 -11.24 6.89
C ILE A 38 -14.69 -12.16 6.20
N THR A 39 -14.80 -12.08 4.87
CA THR A 39 -15.74 -12.92 4.12
C THR A 39 -15.45 -14.40 4.35
N LYS A 40 -14.18 -14.80 4.31
CA LYS A 40 -13.76 -16.17 4.59
C LYS A 40 -13.86 -16.51 6.08
N ALA A 41 -13.41 -15.63 6.96
CA ALA A 41 -13.42 -15.84 8.41
C ALA A 41 -14.83 -15.97 9.02
N ASN A 42 -15.86 -15.45 8.35
CA ASN A 42 -17.26 -15.63 8.75
C ASN A 42 -17.80 -17.02 8.40
N LEU A 43 -17.16 -17.74 7.47
CA LEU A 43 -17.58 -19.07 6.99
C LEU A 43 -16.70 -20.19 7.56
N GLU A 44 -15.43 -19.89 7.83
CA GLU A 44 -14.40 -20.84 8.23
C GLU A 44 -13.69 -20.40 9.51
N ASN A 45 -12.63 -21.12 9.92
CA ASN A 45 -11.83 -20.72 11.06
C ASN A 45 -11.09 -19.39 10.79
N PRO A 46 -11.25 -18.37 11.65
CA PRO A 46 -10.62 -17.06 11.46
C PRO A 46 -9.09 -17.16 11.51
N GLN A 47 -8.40 -16.67 10.47
CA GLN A 47 -6.94 -16.65 10.37
C GLN A 47 -6.47 -15.36 9.72
N TRP A 48 -5.30 -14.87 10.15
CA TRP A 48 -4.59 -13.78 9.46
C TRP A 48 -3.86 -14.34 8.24
N GLU A 49 -4.00 -13.64 7.12
CA GLU A 49 -3.39 -14.03 5.85
C GLU A 49 -2.25 -13.07 5.49
N PHE A 50 -1.15 -13.62 4.98
CA PHE A 50 -0.06 -12.82 4.44
C PHE A 50 -0.51 -12.11 3.16
N ALA A 51 -0.37 -10.79 3.10
CA ALA A 51 -0.71 -10.02 1.91
C ALA A 51 0.47 -9.95 0.94
N TYR A 52 1.58 -9.37 1.39
CA TYR A 52 2.80 -9.15 0.62
C TYR A 52 3.94 -8.66 1.51
N GLU A 53 5.17 -8.78 1.01
CA GLU A 53 6.36 -8.05 1.49
C GLU A 53 6.59 -6.85 0.57
N LEU A 54 6.81 -5.67 1.13
CA LEU A 54 6.72 -4.39 0.43
C LEU A 54 7.76 -4.23 -0.69
N THR A 55 9.02 -4.65 -0.45
CA THR A 55 10.07 -4.51 -1.46
C THR A 55 9.81 -5.43 -2.65
N GLN A 56 9.38 -6.67 -2.40
CA GLN A 56 9.02 -7.64 -3.43
C GLN A 56 7.77 -7.19 -4.20
N GLU A 57 6.74 -6.71 -3.49
CA GLU A 57 5.47 -6.28 -4.09
C GLU A 57 5.65 -5.16 -5.10
N TYR A 58 6.54 -4.21 -4.81
CA TYR A 58 6.75 -3.02 -5.65
C TYR A 58 8.08 -3.02 -6.41
N GLY A 59 8.90 -4.06 -6.28
CA GLY A 59 10.23 -4.13 -6.89
C GLY A 59 11.14 -2.98 -6.40
N LEU A 60 11.20 -2.79 -5.09
CA LEU A 60 12.10 -1.84 -4.45
C LEU A 60 13.43 -2.51 -4.13
N GLU A 61 14.52 -1.76 -4.27
CA GLU A 61 15.85 -2.20 -3.85
C GLU A 61 15.96 -2.24 -2.32
N ASP A 62 15.40 -1.22 -1.67
CA ASP A 62 15.35 -1.08 -0.21
C ASP A 62 14.16 -0.20 0.20
N LEU A 63 14.03 0.06 1.51
CA LEU A 63 13.02 0.97 2.07
C LEU A 63 13.52 2.42 2.20
N SER A 64 14.55 2.81 1.44
CA SER A 64 15.08 4.18 1.48
C SER A 64 14.13 5.19 0.80
N PRO A 65 14.19 6.48 1.19
CA PRO A 65 13.45 7.53 0.49
C PRO A 65 13.74 7.60 -1.02
N ALA A 66 14.96 7.24 -1.44
CA ALA A 66 15.34 7.22 -2.84
C ALA A 66 14.60 6.11 -3.62
N SER A 67 14.49 4.90 -3.06
CA SER A 67 13.72 3.81 -3.64
C SER A 67 12.22 4.15 -3.73
N PHE A 68 11.66 4.78 -2.71
CA PHE A 68 10.28 5.27 -2.75
C PHE A 68 10.08 6.38 -3.79
N LYS A 69 11.02 7.31 -3.96
CA LYS A 69 10.96 8.33 -5.01
C LYS A 69 10.93 7.71 -6.41
N LYS A 70 11.73 6.66 -6.65
CA LYS A 70 11.71 5.90 -7.91
C LYS A 70 10.34 5.22 -8.11
N LEU A 71 9.78 4.59 -7.07
CA LEU A 71 8.44 4.00 -7.11
C LEU A 71 7.37 5.03 -7.50
N THR A 72 7.41 6.21 -6.89
CA THR A 72 6.44 7.26 -7.15
C THR A 72 6.41 7.67 -8.62
N GLN A 73 7.56 7.84 -9.25
CA GLN A 73 7.65 8.15 -10.68
C GLN A 73 7.05 7.02 -11.55
N ARG A 74 7.27 5.76 -11.17
CA ARG A 74 6.76 4.59 -11.91
C ARG A 74 5.23 4.54 -11.96
N PHE A 75 4.50 5.14 -11.01
CA PHE A 75 3.04 5.20 -11.07
C PHE A 75 2.50 5.91 -12.32
N LEU A 76 3.27 6.84 -12.90
CA LEU A 76 2.87 7.59 -14.09
C LEU A 76 3.01 6.76 -15.37
N THR A 77 4.00 5.86 -15.42
CA THR A 77 4.43 5.17 -16.64
C THR A 77 4.05 3.69 -16.66
N GLU A 78 4.12 2.99 -15.53
CA GLU A 78 3.83 1.56 -15.44
C GLU A 78 2.33 1.31 -15.40
N GLU A 79 1.85 0.44 -16.28
CA GLU A 79 0.45 0.03 -16.31
C GLU A 79 0.11 -0.84 -15.10
N GLY A 80 -1.08 -0.64 -14.54
CA GLY A 80 -1.56 -1.41 -13.38
C GLY A 80 -0.88 -1.11 -12.04
N LEU A 81 0.30 -0.48 -12.00
CA LEU A 81 1.04 -0.23 -10.76
C LEU A 81 0.26 0.67 -9.79
N ALA A 82 -0.32 1.77 -10.29
CA ALA A 82 -1.16 2.66 -9.49
C ALA A 82 -2.45 1.96 -9.01
N THR A 83 -3.03 1.10 -9.84
CA THR A 83 -4.19 0.27 -9.47
C THR A 83 -3.83 -0.67 -8.32
N LYS A 84 -2.74 -1.42 -8.47
CA LYS A 84 -2.21 -2.33 -7.44
C LYS A 84 -1.95 -1.60 -6.12
N TYR A 85 -1.33 -0.41 -6.20
CA TYR A 85 -1.07 0.41 -5.02
C TYR A 85 -2.34 0.81 -4.26
N LYS A 86 -3.39 1.21 -4.98
CA LYS A 86 -4.68 1.54 -4.37
C LYS A 86 -5.39 0.30 -3.82
N GLN A 87 -5.42 -0.81 -4.55
CA GLN A 87 -5.99 -2.08 -4.08
C GLN A 87 -5.30 -2.58 -2.80
N ASN A 88 -3.98 -2.44 -2.74
CA ASN A 88 -3.19 -2.78 -1.56
C ASN A 88 -3.42 -1.83 -0.38
N ALA A 89 -3.87 -0.59 -0.62
CA ALA A 89 -4.27 0.36 0.43
C ALA A 89 -5.48 -0.17 1.20
N GLU A 90 -6.47 -0.69 0.47
CA GLU A 90 -7.76 -1.21 0.94
C GLU A 90 -7.69 -2.65 1.47
N SER A 91 -6.50 -3.15 1.77
CA SER A 91 -6.28 -4.45 2.43
C SER A 91 -6.99 -5.64 1.78
N LYS A 92 -7.08 -5.66 0.44
CA LYS A 92 -7.78 -6.69 -0.34
C LYS A 92 -9.27 -6.82 0.02
N SER A 93 -9.92 -5.74 0.46
CA SER A 93 -11.37 -5.71 0.61
C SER A 93 -12.06 -5.90 -0.75
N PRO A 94 -13.28 -6.46 -0.82
CA PRO A 94 -14.02 -6.57 -2.07
C PRO A 94 -14.22 -5.22 -2.76
N HIS A 95 -14.43 -4.16 -1.97
CA HIS A 95 -14.46 -2.79 -2.46
C HIS A 95 -13.12 -2.39 -3.09
N GLY A 96 -12.03 -2.62 -2.36
CA GLY A 96 -10.68 -2.33 -2.81
C GLY A 96 -10.29 -3.03 -4.10
N MET A 97 -10.64 -4.31 -4.26
CA MET A 97 -10.34 -5.09 -5.47
C MET A 97 -11.07 -4.55 -6.72
N SER A 98 -12.19 -3.85 -6.55
CA SER A 98 -12.90 -3.19 -7.66
C SER A 98 -12.23 -1.91 -8.17
N ILE A 99 -11.25 -1.38 -7.43
CA ILE A 99 -10.54 -0.16 -7.82
C ILE A 99 -9.77 -0.39 -9.11
N ASN A 100 -9.98 0.51 -10.08
CA ASN A 100 -9.20 0.63 -11.29
C ASN A 100 -8.62 2.05 -11.37
N CYS A 101 -7.31 2.16 -11.53
CA CYS A 101 -6.56 3.41 -11.60
C CYS A 101 -5.73 3.49 -12.90
N SER A 102 -6.33 3.13 -14.03
CA SER A 102 -5.66 3.23 -15.34
C SER A 102 -5.68 4.63 -15.96
N SER A 103 -6.59 5.52 -15.53
CA SER A 103 -6.68 6.87 -16.08
C SER A 103 -5.47 7.74 -15.71
N LYS A 104 -5.05 8.62 -16.62
CA LYS A 104 -3.95 9.57 -16.38
C LYS A 104 -4.17 10.40 -15.12
N ALA A 105 -5.40 10.88 -14.91
CA ALA A 105 -5.77 11.64 -13.72
C ALA A 105 -5.60 10.82 -12.43
N CYS A 106 -6.01 9.54 -12.42
CA CYS A 106 -5.85 8.68 -11.25
C CYS A 106 -4.37 8.40 -10.95
N LYS A 107 -3.58 8.07 -11.98
CA LYS A 107 -2.12 7.88 -11.84
C LYS A 107 -1.43 9.13 -11.30
N HIS A 108 -1.78 10.31 -11.83
CA HIS A 108 -1.26 11.60 -11.35
C HIS A 108 -1.62 11.86 -9.90
N SER A 109 -2.86 11.55 -9.49
CA SER A 109 -3.28 11.67 -8.10
C SER A 109 -2.44 10.78 -7.17
N VAL A 110 -2.19 9.52 -7.54
CA VAL A 110 -1.32 8.60 -6.77
C VAL A 110 0.11 9.14 -6.70
N PHE A 111 0.63 9.68 -7.79
CA PHE A 111 1.94 10.34 -7.82
C PHE A 111 2.00 11.53 -6.84
N CYS A 112 1.01 12.42 -6.87
CA CYS A 112 0.98 13.61 -6.01
C CYS A 112 0.92 13.26 -4.53
N VAL A 113 0.05 12.34 -4.12
CA VAL A 113 -0.10 11.95 -2.70
C VAL A 113 1.08 11.15 -2.16
N THR A 114 1.92 10.59 -3.04
CA THR A 114 3.12 9.85 -2.63
C THR A 114 4.40 10.68 -2.71
N THR A 115 4.38 11.80 -3.43
CA THR A 115 5.51 12.74 -3.49
C THR A 115 5.43 13.81 -2.40
N ASN A 116 4.21 14.26 -2.07
CA ASN A 116 4.01 15.42 -1.21
C ASN A 116 3.56 15.00 0.19
N LEU A 117 4.24 15.53 1.21
CA LEU A 117 3.89 15.32 2.61
C LEU A 117 3.00 16.45 3.14
N ILE A 118 3.07 17.64 2.52
CA ILE A 118 2.35 18.83 2.95
C ILE A 118 1.12 19.02 2.05
N LYS A 119 -0.05 19.15 2.69
CA LYS A 119 -1.33 19.34 1.98
C LYS A 119 -1.35 20.56 1.06
N PHE A 120 -0.58 21.60 1.37
CA PHE A 120 -0.48 22.80 0.53
C PHE A 120 0.33 22.54 -0.75
N GLU A 121 1.43 21.79 -0.67
CA GLU A 121 2.24 21.40 -1.83
C GLU A 121 1.47 20.49 -2.80
N MET A 122 0.49 19.73 -2.30
CA MET A 122 -0.41 18.95 -3.15
C MET A 122 -1.29 19.80 -4.08
N LYS A 123 -1.46 21.11 -3.85
CA LYS A 123 -2.26 21.98 -4.75
C LYS A 123 -1.50 22.38 -6.01
N ASP A 124 -0.18 22.37 -5.93
CA ASP A 124 0.72 22.69 -7.03
C ASP A 124 1.10 21.42 -7.82
N CYS A 125 0.46 20.31 -7.48
CA CYS A 125 0.42 19.03 -8.16
C CYS A 125 -1.03 18.79 -8.63
#